data_AF-A0A937R7R0-F1
#
_entry.id   AF-A0A937R7R0-F1
#
_cell.length_a   1.000
_cell.length_b   1.000
_cell.length_c   1.000
_cell.angle_alpha   90.00
_cell.angle_beta   90.00
_cell.angle_gamma   90.00
#
_symmetry.space_group_name_H-M   'P 1'
#
loop_
_entity.id
_entity.type
_entity.pdbx_description
1 polymer ?
#
loop_
_entity_poly.entity_id
_entity_poly.type
_entity_poly.pdbx_seq_one_letter_code
_entity_poly.pdbx_strand_id
1 'polypeptide(L)'
;MGNRVSLALVAAAIAVLLAVSCRGPEPADENPMGPNAACYVCHMTFVRESLSRDHLAAKVYCINCHGLSAPHANDEDVGATKPDVTFTRTQVNPSCRACHASHDAAPEKVLLRWQQVVKAKFAGQPPASPACTDCHGYHKVAKAR
;
A
#
# COMPACT_ATOMS: atom_id res chain seq x y z
N MET A 1 8.52 59.82 16.95
CA MET A 1 7.98 58.44 16.97
C MET A 1 9.14 57.46 17.11
N GLY A 2 9.48 57.03 18.32
CA GLY A 2 10.55 56.05 18.57
C GLY A 2 9.95 54.73 19.02
N ASN A 3 10.01 53.72 18.16
CA ASN A 3 9.44 52.39 18.34
C ASN A 3 10.17 51.64 19.46
N ARG A 4 9.64 51.70 20.70
CA ARG A 4 10.12 50.91 21.84
C ARG A 4 9.47 49.54 21.82
N VAL A 5 9.88 48.68 20.88
CA VAL A 5 9.61 47.24 21.01
C VAL A 5 10.44 46.77 22.21
N SER A 6 9.77 46.49 23.33
CA SER A 6 10.41 46.05 24.57
C SER A 6 11.34 44.87 24.30
N LEU A 7 12.58 44.98 24.78
CA LEU A 7 13.65 43.97 24.66
C LEU A 7 13.18 42.54 25.02
N ALA A 8 12.19 42.44 25.92
CA ALA A 8 11.56 41.18 26.32
C ALA A 8 10.83 40.44 25.18
N LEU A 9 10.20 41.16 24.25
CA LEU A 9 9.51 40.56 23.10
C LEU A 9 10.50 40.00 22.07
N VAL A 10 11.63 40.69 21.89
CA VAL A 10 12.70 40.23 20.99
C VAL A 10 13.38 38.99 21.56
N ALA A 11 13.66 38.96 22.87
CA ALA A 11 14.25 37.79 23.53
C ALA A 11 13.32 36.56 23.49
N ALA A 12 12.02 36.74 23.69
CA ALA A 12 11.04 35.65 23.59
C ALA A 12 10.92 35.11 22.16
N ALA A 13 10.92 35.98 21.14
CA ALA A 13 10.89 35.55 19.73
C ALA A 13 12.15 34.78 19.32
N ILE A 14 13.33 35.20 19.79
CA ILE A 14 14.60 34.50 19.53
C ILE A 14 14.62 33.12 20.21
N ALA A 15 14.12 33.01 21.45
CA ALA A 15 14.04 31.73 22.16
C ALA A 15 13.11 30.73 21.45
N VAL A 16 11.98 31.20 20.89
CA VAL A 16 11.06 30.36 20.11
C VAL A 16 11.69 29.94 18.78
N LEU A 17 12.38 30.84 18.06
CA LEU A 17 13.08 30.47 16.81
C LEU A 17 14.21 29.46 17.04
N LEU A 18 14.96 29.59 18.14
CA LEU A 18 16.03 28.65 18.48
C LEU A 18 15.49 27.28 18.90
N ALA A 19 14.35 27.23 19.59
CA ALA A 19 13.70 25.96 19.96
C ALA A 19 13.14 25.19 18.75
N VAL A 20 12.65 25.89 17.71
CA VAL A 20 12.18 25.28 16.46
C VAL A 20 13.34 24.65 15.67
N SER A 21 14.55 25.23 15.75
CA SER A 21 15.73 24.75 15.04
C SER A 21 16.38 23.48 15.64
N CYS A 22 15.91 23.04 16.82
CA CYS A 22 16.42 21.83 17.50
C CYS A 22 15.60 20.56 17.20
N ARG A 23 14.49 20.66 16.46
CA ARG A 23 13.78 19.47 15.99
C ARG A 23 14.57 18.85 14.84
N GLY A 24 15.38 17.85 15.18
CA GLY A 24 15.99 16.97 14.18
C GLY A 24 14.91 16.27 13.34
N PRO A 25 15.26 15.72 12.17
CA PRO A 25 14.32 14.94 11.37
C PRO A 25 13.72 13.83 12.24
N GLU A 26 12.39 13.69 12.18
CA GLU A 26 11.68 12.55 12.80
C GLU A 26 12.37 11.25 12.36
N PRO A 27 12.66 10.32 13.29
CA PRO A 27 13.29 9.06 12.93
C PRO A 27 12.46 8.37 11.85
N ALA A 28 13.12 7.90 10.81
CA ALA A 28 12.48 7.10 9.77
C ALA A 28 11.80 5.90 10.43
N ASP A 29 10.55 5.63 10.07
CA ASP A 29 9.77 4.47 10.53
C ASP A 29 10.64 3.21 10.46
N GLU A 30 11.05 2.73 11.64
CA GLU A 30 12.07 1.68 11.80
C GLU A 30 11.53 0.30 11.37
N ASN A 31 10.22 0.19 11.09
CA ASN A 31 9.62 -1.04 10.61
C ASN A 31 9.60 -1.06 9.07
N PRO A 32 10.48 -1.81 8.40
CA PRO A 32 10.51 -1.89 6.93
C PRO A 32 9.22 -2.49 6.34
N MET A 33 8.38 -3.12 7.16
CA MET A 33 7.07 -3.67 6.76
C MET A 33 5.91 -2.72 7.10
N GLY A 34 6.13 -1.70 7.93
CA GLY A 34 5.09 -0.80 8.44
C GLY A 34 3.86 -1.54 8.99
N PRO A 35 2.65 -0.98 8.81
CA PRO A 35 1.38 -1.61 9.16
C PRO A 35 1.10 -2.98 8.53
N ASN A 36 1.88 -3.44 7.53
CA ASN A 36 1.69 -4.78 6.95
C ASN A 36 2.25 -5.90 7.82
N ALA A 37 3.05 -5.59 8.85
CA ALA A 37 3.75 -6.59 9.66
C ALA A 37 2.81 -7.68 10.20
N ALA A 38 1.63 -7.32 10.71
CA ALA A 38 0.64 -8.28 11.21
C ALA A 38 0.10 -9.19 10.10
N CYS A 39 -0.16 -8.65 8.90
CA CYS A 39 -0.65 -9.43 7.77
C CYS A 39 0.41 -10.42 7.25
N TYR A 40 1.69 -10.05 7.29
CA TYR A 40 2.77 -10.88 6.78
C TYR A 40 3.10 -12.09 7.66
N VAL A 41 2.63 -12.14 8.91
CA VAL A 41 2.77 -13.32 9.77
C VAL A 41 2.20 -14.56 9.07
N CYS A 42 1.00 -14.44 8.50
CA CYS A 42 0.33 -15.54 7.80
C CYS A 42 0.41 -15.44 6.27
N HIS A 43 0.60 -14.24 5.72
CA HIS A 43 0.63 -13.99 4.28
C HIS A 43 2.00 -13.52 3.76
N MET A 44 3.07 -14.15 4.25
CA MET A 44 4.46 -13.75 3.96
C MET A 44 4.80 -13.73 2.47
N THR A 45 4.12 -14.49 1.61
CA THR A 45 4.44 -14.53 0.16
C THR A 45 4.29 -13.17 -0.51
N PHE A 46 3.48 -12.28 0.07
CA PHE A 46 3.31 -10.92 -0.43
C PHE A 46 4.53 -10.03 -0.20
N VAL A 47 5.47 -10.37 0.69
CA VAL A 47 6.73 -9.60 0.83
C VAL A 47 7.58 -9.63 -0.45
N ARG A 48 7.38 -10.63 -1.31
CA ARG A 48 8.10 -10.79 -2.59
C ARG A 48 7.27 -10.39 -3.80
N GLU A 49 5.98 -10.11 -3.62
CA GLU A 49 5.09 -9.76 -4.70
C GLU A 49 5.32 -8.32 -5.15
N SER A 50 5.39 -8.06 -6.47
CA SER A 50 5.51 -6.71 -7.01
C SER A 50 4.42 -5.77 -6.50
N LEU A 51 3.14 -6.17 -6.59
CA LEU A 51 2.03 -5.31 -6.18
C LEU A 51 2.18 -4.85 -4.72
N SER A 52 2.39 -5.80 -3.81
CA SER A 52 2.54 -5.51 -2.39
C SER A 52 3.79 -4.69 -2.07
N ARG A 53 4.93 -4.97 -2.72
CA ARG A 53 6.19 -4.23 -2.52
C ARG A 53 6.11 -2.79 -3.02
N ASP A 54 5.56 -2.60 -4.22
CA ASP A 54 5.47 -1.29 -4.85
C ASP A 54 4.51 -0.38 -4.08
N HIS A 55 3.38 -0.94 -3.60
CA HIS A 55 2.44 -0.22 -2.74
C HIS A 55 3.03 0.10 -1.37
N LEU A 56 3.75 -0.84 -0.74
CA LEU A 56 4.45 -0.58 0.53
C LEU A 56 5.44 0.59 0.40
N ALA A 57 6.23 0.63 -0.69
CA ALA A 57 7.15 1.74 -0.96
C ALA A 57 6.42 3.09 -1.14
N ALA A 58 5.20 3.06 -1.66
CA ALA A 58 4.30 4.21 -1.76
C ALA A 58 3.50 4.50 -0.47
N LYS A 59 3.79 3.81 0.64
CA LYS A 59 3.05 3.89 1.91
C LYS A 59 1.56 3.55 1.79
N VAL A 60 1.22 2.67 0.85
CA VAL A 60 -0.09 2.03 0.72
C VAL A 60 0.03 0.62 1.28
N TYR A 61 -0.66 0.39 2.38
CA TYR A 61 -0.60 -0.83 3.19
C TYR A 61 -1.77 -1.76 2.86
N CYS A 62 -1.69 -3.02 3.31
CA CYS A 62 -2.76 -4.02 3.14
C CYS A 62 -4.12 -3.47 3.60
N ILE A 63 -4.12 -2.76 4.74
CA ILE A 63 -5.33 -2.21 5.38
C ILE A 63 -6.02 -1.12 4.55
N ASN A 64 -5.30 -0.46 3.63
CA ASN A 64 -5.91 0.55 2.76
C ASN A 64 -6.91 -0.06 1.78
N CYS A 65 -6.78 -1.37 1.46
CA CYS A 65 -7.69 -2.10 0.58
C CYS A 65 -8.52 -3.15 1.32
N HIS A 66 -7.93 -3.80 2.33
CA HIS A 66 -8.53 -4.94 3.02
C HIS A 66 -9.21 -4.60 4.35
N GLY A 67 -9.22 -3.32 4.74
CA GLY A 67 -9.65 -2.88 6.06
C GLY A 67 -8.65 -3.26 7.16
N LEU A 68 -8.90 -2.81 8.39
CA LEU A 68 -7.98 -3.03 9.50
C LEU A 68 -7.77 -4.53 9.78
N SER A 69 -8.83 -5.33 9.63
CA SER A 69 -8.84 -6.78 9.80
C SER A 69 -8.23 -7.23 11.13
N ALA A 70 -8.34 -6.42 12.19
CA ALA A 70 -7.72 -6.69 13.48
C ALA A 70 -8.19 -8.02 14.11
N PRO A 71 -9.50 -8.37 14.11
CA PRO A 71 -9.92 -9.69 14.59
C PRO A 71 -9.29 -10.83 13.79
N HIS A 72 -9.22 -10.70 12.46
CA HIS A 72 -8.61 -11.71 11.59
C HIS A 72 -7.09 -11.85 11.81
N ALA A 73 -6.38 -10.74 11.95
CA ALA A 73 -4.92 -10.73 12.13
C ALA A 73 -4.47 -11.25 13.50
N ASN A 74 -5.37 -11.28 14.49
CA ASN A 74 -5.10 -11.79 15.84
C ASN A 74 -5.81 -13.13 16.11
N ASP A 75 -6.42 -13.75 15.11
CA ASP A 75 -7.07 -15.05 15.25
C ASP A 75 -6.05 -16.17 15.05
N GLU A 76 -5.84 -16.96 16.10
CA GLU A 76 -4.97 -18.13 16.05
C GLU A 76 -5.64 -19.32 15.36
N ASP A 77 -6.97 -19.33 15.24
CA ASP A 77 -7.71 -20.32 14.46
C ASP A 77 -7.71 -19.91 12.98
N VAL A 78 -6.65 -20.29 12.27
CA VAL A 78 -6.37 -19.86 10.89
C VAL A 78 -7.56 -20.12 9.96
N GLY A 79 -8.26 -19.05 9.60
CA GLY A 79 -9.38 -19.07 8.65
C GLY A 79 -10.77 -19.04 9.28
N ALA A 80 -10.89 -19.08 10.61
CA ALA A 80 -12.17 -18.96 11.30
C ALA A 80 -12.72 -17.53 11.20
N THR A 81 -11.91 -16.53 11.52
CA THR A 81 -12.27 -15.12 11.35
C THR A 81 -11.97 -14.65 9.94
N LYS A 82 -12.93 -13.99 9.27
CA LYS A 82 -12.74 -13.38 7.96
C LYS A 82 -12.10 -12.00 8.07
N PRO A 83 -11.30 -11.56 7.08
CA PRO A 83 -10.87 -10.17 7.01
C PRO A 83 -12.06 -9.23 6.75
N ASP A 84 -11.88 -7.94 7.04
CA ASP A 84 -12.95 -6.93 6.91
C ASP A 84 -13.42 -6.82 5.45
N VAL A 85 -12.48 -6.86 4.50
CA VAL A 85 -12.78 -6.73 3.07
C VAL A 85 -12.11 -7.85 2.26
N THR A 86 -12.95 -8.54 1.48
CA THR A 86 -12.50 -9.47 0.43
C THR A 86 -13.00 -8.97 -0.93
N PHE A 87 -12.19 -9.15 -1.96
CA PHE A 87 -12.56 -8.79 -3.33
C PHE A 87 -12.89 -10.04 -4.14
N THR A 88 -14.08 -10.08 -4.72
CA THR A 88 -14.36 -10.95 -5.85
C THR A 88 -13.64 -10.43 -7.10
N ARG A 89 -13.49 -11.28 -8.10
CA ARG A 89 -12.76 -10.94 -9.33
C ARG A 89 -13.29 -9.68 -10.03
N THR A 90 -14.61 -9.47 -10.03
CA THR A 90 -15.25 -8.30 -10.65
C THR A 90 -15.03 -7.01 -9.86
N GLN A 91 -14.70 -7.10 -8.58
CA GLN A 91 -14.44 -5.95 -7.70
C GLN A 91 -12.99 -5.47 -7.74
N VAL A 92 -12.05 -6.28 -8.27
CA VAL A 92 -10.62 -5.91 -8.35
C VAL A 92 -10.43 -4.62 -9.14
N ASN A 93 -10.94 -4.56 -10.38
CA ASN A 93 -10.72 -3.40 -11.25
C ASN A 93 -11.33 -2.10 -10.68
N PRO A 94 -12.58 -2.07 -10.18
CA PRO A 94 -13.13 -0.91 -9.49
C PRO A 94 -12.31 -0.48 -8.26
N SER A 95 -11.84 -1.45 -7.46
CA SER A 95 -11.02 -1.17 -6.27
C SER A 95 -9.71 -0.48 -6.63
N CYS A 96 -8.98 -0.98 -7.64
CA CYS A 96 -7.76 -0.33 -8.12
C CYS A 96 -8.02 1.10 -8.62
N ARG A 97 -9.17 1.33 -9.27
CA ARG A 97 -9.54 2.63 -9.83
C ARG A 97 -9.94 3.68 -8.78
N ALA A 98 -10.07 3.30 -7.51
CA ALA A 98 -10.25 4.27 -6.43
C ALA A 98 -9.04 5.23 -6.32
N CYS A 99 -7.84 4.76 -6.67
CA CYS A 99 -6.63 5.57 -6.72
C CYS A 99 -6.08 5.72 -8.15
N HIS A 100 -6.24 4.71 -9.01
CA HIS A 100 -5.74 4.72 -10.39
C HIS A 100 -6.84 5.09 -11.39
N ALA A 101 -7.05 6.40 -11.61
CA ALA A 101 -8.09 6.91 -12.50
C ALA A 101 -7.94 6.44 -13.96
N SER A 102 -6.70 6.29 -14.43
CA SER A 102 -6.37 5.84 -15.78
C SER A 102 -5.22 4.85 -15.80
N HIS A 103 -5.09 4.13 -16.91
CA HIS A 103 -3.96 3.24 -17.17
C HIS A 103 -3.05 3.90 -18.21
N ASP A 104 -2.01 4.60 -17.75
CA ASP A 104 -1.06 5.32 -18.60
C ASP A 104 0.09 4.40 -19.05
N ALA A 105 -0.17 3.62 -20.11
CA ALA A 105 0.83 2.79 -20.75
C ALA A 105 0.58 2.75 -22.26
N ALA A 106 1.66 2.83 -23.05
CA ALA A 106 1.59 2.71 -24.50
C ALA A 106 0.88 1.39 -24.91
N PRO A 107 -0.08 1.43 -25.86
CA PRO A 107 -0.86 0.25 -26.24
C PRO A 107 -0.01 -0.98 -26.61
N GLU A 108 1.11 -0.77 -27.29
CA GLU A 108 2.03 -1.82 -27.72
C GLU A 108 2.64 -2.54 -26.51
N LYS A 109 2.98 -1.81 -25.44
CA LYS A 109 3.50 -2.39 -24.19
C LYS A 109 2.44 -3.24 -23.49
N VAL A 110 1.19 -2.81 -23.51
CA VAL A 110 0.06 -3.56 -22.92
C VAL A 110 -0.15 -4.88 -23.66
N LEU A 111 -0.19 -4.84 -24.99
CA LEU A 111 -0.36 -6.04 -25.82
C LEU A 111 0.78 -7.04 -25.63
N LEU A 112 2.03 -6.57 -25.63
CA LEU A 112 3.20 -7.42 -25.39
C LEU A 112 3.17 -8.05 -24.00
N ARG A 113 2.84 -7.27 -22.97
CA ARG A 113 2.73 -7.77 -21.60
C ARG A 113 1.61 -8.81 -21.48
N TRP A 114 0.47 -8.57 -22.11
CA TRP A 114 -0.64 -9.50 -22.11
C TRP A 114 -0.26 -10.84 -22.72
N GLN A 115 0.37 -10.85 -23.90
CA GLN A 115 0.85 -12.08 -24.56
C GLN A 115 1.79 -12.89 -23.66
N GLN A 116 2.73 -12.23 -22.97
CA GLN A 116 3.63 -12.88 -22.01
C GLN A 116 2.86 -13.53 -20.85
N VAL A 117 1.91 -12.81 -20.27
CA VAL A 117 1.09 -13.27 -19.14
C VAL A 117 0.20 -14.44 -19.53
N VAL A 118 -0.46 -14.39 -20.70
CA VAL A 118 -1.32 -15.48 -21.19
C VAL A 118 -0.54 -16.78 -21.33
N LYS A 119 0.65 -16.71 -21.92
CA LYS A 119 1.54 -17.86 -22.08
C LYS A 119 1.97 -18.42 -20.72
N ALA A 120 2.33 -17.55 -19.77
CA ALA A 120 2.90 -17.95 -18.49
C ALA A 120 1.86 -18.42 -17.45
N LYS A 121 0.67 -17.81 -17.42
CA LYS A 121 -0.32 -17.99 -16.33
C LYS A 121 -1.56 -18.77 -16.72
N PHE A 122 -1.98 -18.71 -17.99
CA PHE A 122 -3.31 -19.14 -18.39
C PHE A 122 -3.34 -20.34 -19.36
N ALA A 123 -2.18 -20.93 -19.68
CA ALA A 123 -2.08 -22.06 -20.62
C ALA A 123 -2.84 -21.84 -21.95
N GLY A 124 -2.96 -20.58 -22.40
CA GLY A 124 -3.69 -20.21 -23.61
C GLY A 124 -5.19 -19.94 -23.44
N GLN A 125 -5.75 -20.07 -22.23
CA GLN A 125 -7.16 -19.80 -21.94
C GLN A 125 -7.32 -18.64 -20.94
N PRO A 126 -7.08 -17.40 -21.37
CA PRO A 126 -7.23 -16.26 -20.48
C PRO A 126 -8.71 -15.89 -20.24
N PRO A 127 -9.00 -15.20 -19.14
CA PRO A 127 -10.32 -14.65 -18.89
C PRO A 127 -10.70 -13.61 -19.95
N ALA A 128 -11.98 -13.59 -20.34
CA ALA A 128 -12.50 -12.63 -21.32
C ALA A 128 -12.37 -11.17 -20.85
N SER A 129 -12.41 -10.93 -19.54
CA SER A 129 -12.16 -9.64 -18.92
C SER A 129 -10.98 -9.76 -17.95
N PRO A 130 -9.78 -9.27 -18.35
CA PRO A 130 -8.62 -9.26 -17.49
C PRO A 130 -8.81 -8.33 -16.29
N ALA A 131 -8.36 -8.80 -15.13
CA ALA A 131 -8.25 -7.99 -13.93
C ALA A 131 -6.87 -7.31 -13.88
N CYS A 132 -6.74 -6.17 -13.20
CA CYS A 132 -5.46 -5.47 -13.01
C CYS A 132 -4.37 -6.41 -12.47
N THR A 133 -4.73 -7.29 -11.54
CA THR A 133 -3.84 -8.30 -10.95
C THR A 133 -3.37 -9.36 -11.95
N ASP A 134 -4.12 -9.66 -13.02
CA ASP A 134 -3.64 -10.64 -14.00
C ASP A 134 -2.27 -10.23 -14.58
N CYS A 135 -2.02 -8.92 -14.74
CA CYS A 135 -0.74 -8.37 -15.19
C CYS A 135 0.18 -7.82 -14.07
N HIS A 136 -0.37 -7.11 -13.08
CA HIS A 136 0.39 -6.30 -12.10
C HIS A 136 0.74 -7.03 -10.79
N GLY A 137 0.22 -8.22 -10.54
CA GLY A 137 0.59 -9.00 -9.35
C GLY A 137 -0.35 -10.18 -9.14
N TYR A 138 0.16 -11.32 -8.68
CA TYR A 138 -0.69 -12.51 -8.51
C TYR A 138 -1.75 -12.36 -7.41
N HIS A 139 -1.63 -11.32 -6.57
CA HIS A 139 -2.37 -10.87 -5.41
C HIS A 139 -3.59 -11.71 -5.05
N LYS A 140 -3.30 -12.94 -4.61
CA LYS A 140 -4.29 -13.95 -4.31
C LYS A 140 -3.75 -14.81 -3.18
N VAL A 141 -4.46 -14.80 -2.08
CA VAL A 141 -4.26 -15.79 -1.02
C VAL A 141 -4.75 -17.13 -1.57
N ALA A 142 -3.86 -18.12 -1.60
CA ALA A 142 -4.26 -19.47 -1.97
C ALA A 142 -5.31 -19.96 -0.96
N LYS A 143 -6.34 -20.67 -1.44
CA LYS A 143 -7.25 -21.35 -0.50
C LYS A 143 -6.42 -22.34 0.31
N ALA A 144 -6.60 -22.37 1.63
CA ALA A 144 -6.15 -23.49 2.43
C ALA A 144 -6.72 -24.77 1.81
N ARG A 145 -5.86 -25.77 1.65
CA ARG A 145 -6.26 -27.09 1.15
C ARG A 145 -7.04 -27.82 2.21
#